data_AF-A0A7S3WWH0-F1
#
_entry.id   AF-A0A7S3WWH0-F1
#
_cell.length_a   1.000
_cell.length_b   1.000
_cell.length_c   1.000
_cell.angle_alpha   90.00
_cell.angle_beta   90.00
_cell.angle_gamma   90.00
#
_symmetry.space_group_name_H-M   'P 1'
#
loop_
_entity.id
_entity.type
_entity.pdbx_description
1 polymer ?
#
loop_
_entity_poly.entity_id
_entity_poly.type
_entity_poly.pdbx_seq_one_letter_code
_entity_poly.pdbx_strand_id
1 'polypeptide(L)'
;FLQTEAVRAAGLPAAHQALVSRADQVEAFLAASAATLSEGSAFKAVVKPVDGAGSDGVSICDSPDEVRRAFAALSGSTNVLGLQNDGVLLQEYLRGDEFVVDTVSRNGVHKCVALWVYDKRWVSDDAPVVYYGMRCLQVEDDFAKYSGMIGYIFGVLNSIKLTHGAAHSEVKMEPGSVRGPLLIEVNGRVHGGEGTWLPIPQECAGYTQISALADATLDPRAFDMIPAVPTGLRKRGAWVTVRSNVEGVISAIDTLKMDQIRALPSYHSEYLPPTLAPGHPIIRTTDACSVHGCFNLINADAAQLERDYEVAQAVIDAGLFAVYPVHQSPSSPARSVDSVDAEDERAVKRQATGAPNVTDMRMLLAEAPPRPESTETM
;
A
#
# COMPACT_ATOMS: atom_id res chain seq x y z
N PHE A 1 1.22 -2.85 15.01
CA PHE A 1 1.14 -3.67 16.25
C PHE A 1 -0.29 -4.05 16.62
N LEU A 2 -1.15 -3.09 16.98
CA LEU A 2 -2.51 -3.34 17.51
C LEU A 2 -3.39 -4.22 16.62
N GLN A 3 -3.29 -4.06 15.29
CA GLN A 3 -4.06 -4.85 14.32
C GLN A 3 -3.78 -6.36 14.49
N THR A 4 -2.52 -6.74 14.41
CA THR A 4 -2.09 -8.14 14.54
C THR A 4 -2.38 -8.71 15.94
N GLU A 5 -2.30 -7.91 17.00
CA GLU A 5 -2.72 -8.36 18.34
C GLU A 5 -4.23 -8.57 18.44
N ALA A 6 -5.05 -7.74 17.80
CA ALA A 6 -6.49 -7.94 17.72
C ALA A 6 -6.84 -9.23 16.94
N VAL A 7 -6.14 -9.50 15.83
CA VAL A 7 -6.24 -10.76 15.07
C VAL A 7 -5.89 -11.96 15.95
N ARG A 8 -4.78 -11.88 16.69
CA ARG A 8 -4.34 -12.92 17.64
C ARG A 8 -5.39 -13.16 18.73
N ALA A 9 -5.90 -12.09 19.34
CA ALA A 9 -6.93 -12.17 20.38
C ALA A 9 -8.25 -12.76 19.89
N ALA A 10 -8.56 -12.60 18.60
CA ALA A 10 -9.71 -13.22 17.94
C ALA A 10 -9.49 -14.71 17.58
N GLY A 11 -8.32 -15.28 17.88
CA GLY A 11 -7.98 -16.68 17.57
C GLY A 11 -7.67 -16.93 16.09
N LEU A 12 -7.46 -15.88 15.30
CA LEU A 12 -7.08 -15.98 13.90
C LEU A 12 -5.55 -16.12 13.76
N PRO A 13 -5.05 -16.75 12.68
CA PRO A 13 -3.61 -16.77 12.38
C PRO A 13 -3.03 -15.35 12.35
N ALA A 14 -2.00 -15.11 13.17
CA ALA A 14 -1.39 -13.80 13.34
C ALA A 14 0.14 -13.92 13.38
N ALA A 15 0.83 -13.00 12.72
CA ALA A 15 2.29 -12.91 12.71
C ALA A 15 2.84 -12.71 14.13
N HIS A 16 3.86 -13.49 14.52
CA HIS A 16 4.62 -13.27 15.74
C HIS A 16 5.30 -11.91 15.66
N GLN A 17 5.09 -11.08 16.67
CA GLN A 17 5.60 -9.71 16.71
C GLN A 17 5.84 -9.24 18.14
N ALA A 18 6.67 -8.22 18.30
CA ALA A 18 6.88 -7.51 19.55
C ALA A 18 6.99 -6.01 19.28
N LEU A 19 6.27 -5.21 20.07
CA LEU A 19 6.52 -3.77 20.17
C LEU A 19 7.63 -3.55 21.18
N VAL A 20 8.75 -2.98 20.74
CA VAL A 20 9.95 -2.78 21.57
C VAL A 20 10.37 -1.32 21.59
N SER A 21 10.81 -0.84 22.75
CA SER A 21 11.39 0.49 22.94
C SER A 21 12.77 0.44 23.62
N ARG A 22 13.23 -0.76 23.99
CA ARG A 22 14.51 -0.97 24.68
C ARG A 22 15.24 -2.21 24.14
N ALA A 23 16.57 -2.20 24.25
CA ALA A 23 17.42 -3.27 23.76
C ALA A 23 17.16 -4.63 24.42
N ASP A 24 16.81 -4.67 25.71
CA ASP A 24 16.47 -5.92 26.41
C ASP A 24 15.25 -6.63 25.81
N GLN A 25 14.29 -5.86 25.30
CA GLN A 25 13.11 -6.41 24.62
C GLN A 25 13.45 -6.94 23.23
N VAL A 26 14.44 -6.35 22.55
CA VAL A 26 14.98 -6.87 21.29
C VAL A 26 15.59 -8.26 21.52
N GLU A 27 16.41 -8.41 22.56
CA GLU A 27 17.00 -9.71 22.91
C GLU A 27 15.94 -10.77 23.26
N ALA A 28 14.88 -10.38 23.98
CA ALA A 28 13.77 -11.27 24.28
C ALA A 28 13.06 -11.77 22.99
N PHE A 29 12.83 -10.88 22.02
CA PHE A 29 12.27 -11.26 20.71
C PHE A 29 13.19 -12.20 19.93
N LEU A 30 14.50 -11.92 19.92
CA LEU A 30 15.50 -12.75 19.23
C LEU A 30 15.59 -14.15 19.83
N ALA A 31 15.58 -14.26 21.17
CA ALA A 31 15.57 -15.54 21.87
C ALA A 31 14.30 -16.36 21.56
N ALA A 32 13.13 -15.71 21.57
CA ALA A 32 11.87 -16.36 21.21
C ALA A 32 11.86 -16.84 19.74
N SER A 33 12.36 -16.01 18.82
CA SER A 33 12.47 -16.35 17.40
C SER A 33 13.40 -17.55 17.18
N ALA A 34 14.57 -17.56 17.83
CA ALA A 34 15.52 -18.67 17.77
C ALA A 34 14.92 -20.00 18.26
N ALA A 35 14.07 -19.97 19.29
CA ALA A 35 13.41 -21.16 19.82
C ALA A 35 12.38 -21.77 18.84
N THR A 36 11.89 -21.00 17.87
CA THR A 36 10.89 -21.43 16.88
C THR A 36 11.48 -21.75 15.50
N LEU A 37 12.74 -21.40 15.27
CA LEU A 37 13.42 -21.69 14.01
C LEU A 37 13.79 -23.17 13.94
N SER A 38 13.29 -23.86 12.91
CA SER A 38 13.69 -25.23 12.61
C SER A 38 15.19 -25.29 12.28
N GLU A 39 15.85 -26.35 12.74
CA GLU A 39 17.28 -26.58 12.48
C GLU A 39 17.59 -26.48 10.96
N GLY A 40 18.58 -25.67 10.60
CA GLY A 40 18.96 -25.40 9.21
C GLY A 40 18.16 -24.29 8.50
N SER A 41 17.17 -23.67 9.16
CA SER A 41 16.45 -22.52 8.58
C SER A 41 17.27 -21.23 8.69
N ALA A 42 17.34 -20.48 7.59
CA ALA A 42 17.91 -19.13 7.62
C ALA A 42 17.05 -18.19 8.49
N PHE A 43 17.70 -17.44 9.38
CA PHE A 43 17.05 -16.41 10.19
C PHE A 43 16.56 -15.29 9.28
N LYS A 44 15.30 -14.87 9.45
CA LYS A 44 14.77 -13.63 8.87
C LYS A 44 13.78 -12.99 9.84
N ALA A 45 13.89 -11.67 10.00
CA ALA A 45 12.96 -10.86 10.76
C ALA A 45 12.66 -9.56 10.01
N VAL A 46 11.54 -8.92 10.35
CA VAL A 46 11.17 -7.59 9.86
C VAL A 46 11.26 -6.62 11.02
N VAL A 47 11.93 -5.50 10.80
CA VAL A 47 12.00 -4.36 11.72
C VAL A 47 11.34 -3.18 11.04
N LYS A 48 10.31 -2.59 11.64
CA LYS A 48 9.61 -1.45 11.05
C LYS A 48 9.11 -0.44 12.09
N PRO A 49 8.89 0.83 11.71
CA PRO A 49 8.17 1.80 12.53
C PRO A 49 6.79 1.28 12.94
N VAL A 50 6.26 1.79 14.05
CA VAL A 50 4.89 1.47 14.48
C VAL A 50 3.87 2.14 13.56
N ASP A 51 4.15 3.39 13.20
CA ASP A 51 3.36 4.22 12.29
C ASP A 51 4.19 4.52 11.04
N GLY A 52 3.60 4.34 9.87
CA GLY A 52 4.26 4.56 8.58
C GLY A 52 3.36 4.21 7.39
N ALA A 53 3.88 4.42 6.19
CA ALA A 53 3.24 4.07 4.93
C ALA A 53 4.31 3.81 3.86
N GLY A 54 3.96 3.10 2.78
CA GLY A 54 4.84 2.97 1.60
C GLY A 54 6.15 2.21 1.86
N SER A 55 6.15 1.29 2.83
CA SER A 55 7.36 0.56 3.27
C SER A 55 8.46 1.43 3.88
N ASP A 56 8.18 2.68 4.26
CA ASP A 56 9.16 3.57 4.90
C ASP A 56 9.69 2.98 6.22
N GLY A 57 11.03 2.99 6.36
CA GLY A 57 11.73 2.45 7.52
C GLY A 57 11.63 0.94 7.71
N VAL A 58 11.06 0.18 6.77
CA VAL A 58 10.96 -1.28 6.86
C VAL A 58 12.29 -1.92 6.47
N SER A 59 12.88 -2.69 7.39
CA SER A 59 14.08 -3.49 7.15
C SER A 59 13.77 -4.98 7.23
N ILE A 60 14.22 -5.74 6.25
CA ILE A 60 14.28 -7.20 6.33
C ILE A 60 15.69 -7.56 6.81
N CYS A 61 15.78 -8.24 7.94
CA CYS A 61 17.04 -8.55 8.60
C CYS A 61 17.33 -10.06 8.53
N ASP A 62 18.51 -10.40 8.05
CA ASP A 62 18.99 -11.78 7.84
C ASP A 62 19.85 -12.28 9.00
N SER A 63 20.09 -11.42 10.00
CA SER A 63 20.79 -11.78 11.22
C SER A 63 20.27 -11.04 12.45
N PRO A 64 20.47 -11.58 13.66
CA PRO A 64 20.21 -10.85 14.91
C PRO A 64 20.94 -9.50 14.99
N ASP A 65 22.15 -9.40 14.42
CA ASP A 65 22.91 -8.15 14.41
C ASP A 65 22.29 -7.10 13.49
N GLU A 66 21.69 -7.51 12.37
CA GLU A 66 20.90 -6.60 11.53
C GLU A 66 19.66 -6.10 12.25
N VAL A 67 18.96 -6.96 13.00
CA VAL A 67 17.81 -6.54 13.82
C VAL A 67 18.22 -5.47 14.83
N ARG A 68 19.35 -5.66 15.52
CA ARG A 68 19.89 -4.67 16.47
C ARG A 68 20.23 -3.34 15.79
N ARG A 69 20.87 -3.40 14.62
CA ARG A 69 21.22 -2.19 13.84
C ARG A 69 19.97 -1.45 13.36
N ALA A 70 19.00 -2.16 12.80
CA ALA A 70 17.74 -1.57 12.33
C ALA A 70 16.93 -0.95 13.48
N PHE A 71 16.87 -1.63 14.64
CA PHE A 71 16.25 -1.07 15.85
C PHE A 71 16.93 0.23 16.29
N ALA A 72 18.27 0.24 16.36
CA ALA A 72 19.02 1.42 16.76
C ALA A 72 18.85 2.61 15.79
N ALA A 73 18.67 2.33 14.49
CA ALA A 73 18.44 3.34 13.48
C ALA A 73 17.03 3.97 13.55
N LEU A 74 16.02 3.19 13.94
CA LEU A 74 14.64 3.65 14.04
C LEU A 74 14.30 4.25 15.41
N SER A 75 14.92 3.78 16.48
CA SER A 75 14.60 4.22 17.84
C SER A 75 14.92 5.71 18.02
N GLY A 76 13.89 6.50 18.33
CA GLY A 76 14.00 7.96 18.46
C GLY A 76 14.12 8.73 17.13
N SER A 77 13.98 8.08 15.98
CA SER A 77 13.92 8.76 14.68
C SER A 77 12.54 9.39 14.44
N THR A 78 12.45 10.31 13.47
CA THR A 78 11.17 10.86 12.99
C THR A 78 10.74 10.13 11.72
N ASN A 79 9.52 9.61 11.67
CA ASN A 79 9.00 8.91 10.48
C ASN A 79 8.50 9.88 9.38
N VAL A 80 8.10 9.35 8.21
CA VAL A 80 7.53 10.15 7.09
C VAL A 80 6.30 10.97 7.45
N LEU A 81 5.61 10.65 8.55
CA LEU A 81 4.45 11.41 9.06
C LEU A 81 4.86 12.55 10.00
N GLY A 82 6.15 12.75 10.27
CA GLY A 82 6.66 13.74 11.20
C GLY A 82 6.53 13.35 12.67
N LEU A 83 6.24 12.08 12.97
CA LEU A 83 6.06 11.56 14.32
C LEU A 83 7.35 10.94 14.84
N GLN A 84 7.62 11.09 16.13
CA GLN A 84 8.75 10.43 16.79
C GLN A 84 8.45 8.94 16.99
N ASN A 85 9.39 8.08 16.64
CA ASN A 85 9.29 6.64 16.85
C ASN A 85 9.58 6.31 18.32
N ASP A 86 8.54 6.33 19.15
CA ASP A 86 8.60 5.94 20.57
C ASP A 86 8.65 4.41 20.78
N GLY A 87 8.51 3.65 19.71
CA GLY A 87 8.65 2.21 19.67
C GLY A 87 8.92 1.71 18.24
N VAL A 88 9.47 0.50 18.16
CA VAL A 88 9.79 -0.20 16.92
C VAL A 88 9.06 -1.54 16.95
N LEU A 89 8.49 -1.94 15.82
CA LEU A 89 7.86 -3.23 15.65
C LEU A 89 8.86 -4.24 15.12
N LEU A 90 9.13 -5.29 15.88
CA LEU A 90 9.81 -6.50 15.42
C LEU A 90 8.76 -7.53 15.04
N GLN A 91 8.91 -8.17 13.90
CA GLN A 91 7.97 -9.17 13.40
C GLN A 91 8.72 -10.32 12.73
N GLU A 92 8.15 -11.53 12.77
CA GLU A 92 8.68 -12.64 11.96
C GLU A 92 8.60 -12.29 10.47
N TYR A 93 9.53 -12.81 9.67
CA TYR A 93 9.44 -12.64 8.21
C TYR A 93 8.37 -13.56 7.63
N LEU A 94 7.36 -12.95 7.01
CA LEU A 94 6.31 -13.68 6.30
C LEU A 94 6.80 -14.06 4.89
N ARG A 95 6.65 -15.34 4.54
CA ARG A 95 7.00 -15.90 3.23
C ARG A 95 5.80 -16.01 2.31
N GLY A 96 6.08 -16.20 1.02
CA GLY A 96 5.07 -16.38 -0.01
C GLY A 96 4.66 -15.11 -0.72
N ASP A 97 3.62 -15.29 -1.53
CA ASP A 97 3.03 -14.24 -2.34
C ASP A 97 2.29 -13.24 -1.44
N GLU A 98 2.26 -12.00 -1.90
CA GLU A 98 1.57 -10.92 -1.22
C GLU A 98 0.31 -10.53 -2.00
N PHE A 99 -0.83 -10.58 -1.31
CA PHE A 99 -2.14 -10.33 -1.86
C PHE A 99 -2.75 -9.08 -1.24
N VAL A 100 -3.62 -8.42 -2.00
CA VAL A 100 -4.46 -7.34 -1.53
C VAL A 100 -5.92 -7.79 -1.58
N VAL A 101 -6.62 -7.66 -0.46
CA VAL A 101 -8.07 -7.85 -0.39
C VAL A 101 -8.69 -6.47 -0.16
N ASP A 102 -9.17 -5.86 -1.24
CA ASP A 102 -9.89 -4.60 -1.18
C ASP A 102 -11.34 -4.88 -0.77
N THR A 103 -11.79 -4.23 0.29
CA THR A 103 -13.13 -4.43 0.85
C THR A 103 -13.88 -3.10 1.01
N VAL A 104 -15.20 -3.22 1.08
CA VAL A 104 -16.11 -2.16 1.55
C VAL A 104 -17.04 -2.75 2.59
N SER A 105 -17.26 -2.01 3.66
CA SER A 105 -18.08 -2.43 4.80
C SER A 105 -19.24 -1.48 5.04
N ARG A 106 -20.38 -2.05 5.46
CA ARG A 106 -21.55 -1.30 5.93
C ARG A 106 -22.22 -2.05 7.05
N ASN A 107 -22.41 -1.42 8.21
CA ASN A 107 -22.98 -2.05 9.41
C ASN A 107 -22.32 -3.38 9.78
N GLY A 108 -21.00 -3.51 9.60
CA GLY A 108 -20.25 -4.75 9.87
C GLY A 108 -20.42 -5.85 8.80
N VAL A 109 -21.20 -5.63 7.75
CA VAL A 109 -21.24 -6.52 6.58
C VAL A 109 -20.10 -6.13 5.65
N HIS A 110 -19.17 -7.06 5.44
CA HIS A 110 -18.01 -6.89 4.57
C HIS A 110 -18.25 -7.47 3.18
N LYS A 111 -17.80 -6.77 2.15
CA LYS A 111 -17.77 -7.25 0.76
C LYS A 111 -16.37 -7.07 0.21
N CYS A 112 -15.81 -8.14 -0.35
CA CYS A 112 -14.59 -8.06 -1.14
C CYS A 112 -14.97 -7.54 -2.53
N VAL A 113 -14.34 -6.45 -2.94
CA VAL A 113 -14.62 -5.78 -4.21
C VAL A 113 -13.55 -6.07 -5.26
N ALA A 114 -12.31 -6.32 -4.83
CA ALA A 114 -11.24 -6.78 -5.69
C ALA A 114 -10.21 -7.58 -4.88
N LEU A 115 -9.68 -8.62 -5.51
CA LEU A 115 -8.58 -9.43 -4.98
C LEU A 115 -7.40 -9.28 -5.92
N TRP A 116 -6.24 -8.91 -5.39
CA TRP A 116 -5.02 -8.72 -6.17
C TRP A 116 -3.88 -9.58 -5.65
N VAL A 117 -2.91 -9.84 -6.51
CA VAL A 117 -1.58 -10.31 -6.12
C VAL A 117 -0.54 -9.34 -6.66
N TYR A 118 0.39 -8.92 -5.81
CA TYR A 118 1.51 -8.11 -6.24
C TYR A 118 2.56 -8.94 -6.98
N ASP A 119 3.19 -8.33 -7.97
CA ASP A 119 4.45 -8.77 -8.55
C ASP A 119 5.57 -7.91 -7.97
N LYS A 120 6.12 -8.36 -6.84
CA LYS A 120 7.29 -7.74 -6.20
C LYS A 120 8.51 -8.59 -6.48
N ARG A 121 9.58 -7.97 -6.98
CA ARG A 121 10.81 -8.68 -7.34
C ARG A 121 12.00 -8.08 -6.58
N TRP A 122 12.91 -8.97 -6.21
CA TRP A 122 14.23 -8.57 -5.75
C TRP A 122 15.07 -8.19 -6.97
N VAL A 123 15.65 -6.99 -6.97
CA VAL A 123 16.51 -6.50 -8.06
C VAL A 123 17.96 -6.39 -7.59
N SER A 124 18.19 -5.86 -6.39
CA SER A 124 19.49 -5.73 -5.74
C SER A 124 19.32 -5.56 -4.23
N ASP A 125 20.42 -5.56 -3.46
CA ASP A 125 20.39 -5.41 -1.99
C ASP A 125 19.71 -4.10 -1.54
N ASP A 126 19.85 -3.04 -2.33
CA ASP A 126 19.24 -1.73 -2.11
C ASP A 126 17.88 -1.56 -2.82
N ALA A 127 17.39 -2.61 -3.49
CA ALA A 127 16.08 -2.67 -4.15
C ALA A 127 15.42 -4.06 -3.97
N PRO A 128 15.17 -4.50 -2.72
CA PRO A 128 14.77 -5.88 -2.45
C PRO A 128 13.29 -6.17 -2.74
N VAL A 129 12.46 -5.13 -2.93
CA VAL A 129 10.99 -5.24 -3.07
C VAL A 129 10.45 -4.29 -4.14
N VAL A 130 11.03 -4.32 -5.34
CA VAL A 130 10.59 -3.47 -6.46
C VAL A 130 9.22 -3.94 -6.96
N TYR A 131 8.29 -3.00 -7.12
CA TYR A 131 6.95 -3.27 -7.62
C TYR A 131 6.99 -3.31 -9.13
N TYR A 132 6.85 -4.49 -9.72
CA TYR A 132 6.75 -4.69 -11.17
C TYR A 132 5.30 -4.54 -11.66
N GLY A 133 4.35 -4.79 -10.77
CA GLY A 133 2.93 -4.66 -11.07
C GLY A 133 2.04 -5.39 -10.07
N MET A 134 0.78 -5.58 -10.44
CA MET A 134 -0.18 -6.43 -9.74
C MET A 134 -1.22 -6.98 -10.71
N ARG A 135 -1.80 -8.15 -10.37
CA ARG A 135 -2.85 -8.79 -11.16
C ARG A 135 -4.15 -8.83 -10.37
N CYS A 136 -5.26 -8.45 -11.00
CA CYS A 136 -6.59 -8.66 -10.46
C CYS A 136 -6.96 -10.13 -10.67
N LEU A 137 -7.15 -10.85 -9.57
CA LEU A 137 -7.38 -12.29 -9.56
C LEU A 137 -8.85 -12.63 -9.78
N GLN A 138 -9.10 -13.78 -10.42
CA GLN A 138 -10.40 -14.43 -10.38
C GLN A 138 -10.41 -15.42 -9.23
N VAL A 139 -11.38 -15.28 -8.33
CA VAL A 139 -11.48 -16.15 -7.14
C VAL A 139 -11.62 -17.62 -7.57
N GLU A 140 -12.25 -17.88 -8.72
CA GLU A 140 -12.48 -19.22 -9.27
C GLU A 140 -11.21 -19.97 -9.70
N ASP A 141 -10.09 -19.28 -9.95
CA ASP A 141 -8.84 -19.92 -10.33
C ASP A 141 -8.30 -20.85 -9.24
N ASP A 142 -8.54 -20.48 -7.98
CA ASP A 142 -8.30 -21.31 -6.81
C ASP A 142 -9.29 -20.91 -5.72
N PHE A 143 -10.55 -21.35 -5.90
CA PHE A 143 -11.65 -20.92 -5.04
C PHE A 143 -11.39 -21.20 -3.57
N ALA A 144 -10.81 -22.35 -3.23
CA ALA A 144 -10.51 -22.70 -1.84
C ALA A 144 -9.51 -21.74 -1.21
N LYS A 145 -8.40 -21.43 -1.91
CA LYS A 145 -7.38 -20.48 -1.45
C LYS A 145 -7.94 -19.07 -1.32
N TYR A 146 -8.55 -18.55 -2.38
CA TYR A 146 -8.92 -17.14 -2.46
C TYR A 146 -10.17 -16.81 -1.65
N SER A 147 -11.19 -17.67 -1.63
CA SER A 147 -12.34 -17.47 -0.75
C SER A 147 -11.97 -17.61 0.74
N GLY A 148 -11.06 -18.54 1.07
CA GLY A 148 -10.51 -18.68 2.43
C GLY A 148 -9.74 -17.43 2.87
N MET A 149 -8.97 -16.83 1.97
CA MET A 149 -8.27 -15.56 2.22
C MET A 149 -9.21 -14.38 2.44
N ILE A 150 -10.28 -14.28 1.63
CA ILE A 150 -11.32 -13.26 1.82
C ILE A 150 -12.03 -13.46 3.16
N GLY A 151 -12.39 -14.71 3.51
CA GLY A 151 -12.99 -15.05 4.79
C GLY A 151 -12.09 -14.70 5.98
N TYR A 152 -10.78 -14.96 5.88
CA TYR A 152 -9.80 -14.54 6.86
C TYR A 152 -9.82 -13.01 7.05
N ILE A 153 -9.78 -12.24 5.95
CA ILE A 153 -9.83 -10.77 6.02
C ILE A 153 -11.14 -10.29 6.63
N PHE A 154 -12.28 -10.90 6.36
CA PHE A 154 -13.52 -10.54 7.06
C PHE A 154 -13.42 -10.80 8.57
N GLY A 155 -12.78 -11.89 8.98
CA GLY A 155 -12.45 -12.13 10.39
C GLY A 155 -11.54 -11.05 10.98
N VAL A 156 -10.53 -10.61 10.23
CA VAL A 156 -9.63 -9.51 10.63
C VAL A 156 -10.40 -8.20 10.79
N LEU A 157 -11.24 -7.83 9.82
CA LEU A 157 -12.03 -6.59 9.89
C LEU A 157 -12.96 -6.57 11.11
N ASN A 158 -13.56 -7.72 11.43
CA ASN A 158 -14.34 -7.90 12.65
C ASN A 158 -13.48 -7.75 13.92
N SER A 159 -12.27 -8.31 13.97
CA SER A 159 -11.41 -8.26 15.15
C SER A 159 -10.95 -6.83 15.48
N ILE A 160 -10.71 -6.01 14.45
CA ILE A 160 -10.37 -4.59 14.59
C ILE A 160 -11.60 -3.68 14.68
N LYS A 161 -12.82 -4.24 14.66
CA LYS A 161 -14.11 -3.54 14.76
C LYS A 161 -14.36 -2.52 13.65
N LEU A 162 -13.84 -2.77 12.45
CA LEU A 162 -14.16 -1.94 11.28
C LEU A 162 -15.58 -2.27 10.84
N THR A 163 -16.48 -1.29 10.83
CA THR A 163 -17.91 -1.51 10.51
C THR A 163 -18.38 -0.80 9.25
N HIS A 164 -17.66 0.24 8.82
CA HIS A 164 -18.04 1.12 7.73
C HIS A 164 -16.81 1.55 6.92
N GLY A 165 -17.03 1.79 5.63
CA GLY A 165 -16.02 2.37 4.75
C GLY A 165 -15.21 1.33 3.97
N ALA A 166 -14.26 1.82 3.18
CA ALA A 166 -13.33 1.00 2.42
C ALA A 166 -12.16 0.56 3.30
N ALA A 167 -11.63 -0.63 3.02
CA ALA A 167 -10.35 -1.05 3.57
C ALA A 167 -9.49 -1.73 2.51
N HIS A 168 -8.20 -1.39 2.54
CA HIS A 168 -7.14 -2.01 1.76
C HIS A 168 -6.32 -2.89 2.71
N SER A 169 -6.41 -4.20 2.53
CA SER A 169 -5.77 -5.17 3.42
C SER A 169 -4.72 -5.96 2.68
N GLU A 170 -3.50 -5.97 3.18
CA GLU A 170 -2.38 -6.74 2.63
C GLU A 170 -2.15 -8.00 3.44
N VAL A 171 -2.00 -9.15 2.77
CA VAL A 171 -1.76 -10.45 3.39
C VAL A 171 -0.66 -11.20 2.67
N LYS A 172 0.16 -11.92 3.43
CA LYS A 172 1.09 -12.92 2.88
C LYS A 172 0.50 -14.31 3.00
N MET A 173 0.76 -15.14 2.00
CA MET A 173 0.42 -16.55 2.05
C MET A 173 1.52 -17.38 1.41
N GLU A 174 2.18 -18.21 2.21
CA GLU A 174 3.16 -19.18 1.72
C GLU A 174 2.44 -20.34 1.00
N PRO A 175 2.87 -20.71 -0.22
CA PRO A 175 2.28 -21.82 -0.96
C PRO A 175 2.26 -23.12 -0.14
N GLY A 176 1.10 -23.78 -0.08
CA GLY A 176 0.92 -25.03 0.68
C GLY A 176 0.94 -24.89 2.20
N SER A 177 1.03 -23.67 2.74
CA SER A 177 1.07 -23.46 4.19
C SER A 177 -0.27 -23.78 4.86
N VAL A 178 -0.22 -24.66 5.86
CA VAL A 178 -1.37 -25.01 6.71
C VAL A 178 -1.76 -23.88 7.66
N ARG A 179 -0.87 -22.90 7.88
CA ARG A 179 -1.13 -21.73 8.73
C ARG A 179 -2.11 -20.75 8.05
N GLY A 180 -2.23 -20.84 6.73
CA GLY A 180 -3.11 -19.99 5.93
C GLY A 180 -2.57 -18.57 5.74
N PRO A 181 -3.43 -17.62 5.34
CA PRO A 181 -3.07 -16.23 5.14
C PRO A 181 -2.68 -15.55 6.47
N LEU A 182 -1.72 -14.64 6.39
CA LEU A 182 -1.24 -13.85 7.52
C LEU A 182 -1.31 -12.37 7.18
N LEU A 183 -2.00 -11.62 8.04
CA LEU A 183 -2.12 -10.17 7.90
C LEU A 183 -0.75 -9.48 7.95
N ILE A 184 -0.48 -8.65 6.95
CA ILE A 184 0.57 -7.64 6.98
C ILE A 184 0.02 -6.38 7.63
N GLU A 185 -1.06 -5.84 7.06
CA GLU A 185 -1.74 -4.63 7.52
C GLU A 185 -3.16 -4.48 6.97
N VAL A 186 -3.99 -3.69 7.68
CA VAL A 186 -5.27 -3.17 7.18
C VAL A 186 -5.22 -1.65 7.22
N ASN A 187 -5.58 -1.01 6.12
CA ASN A 187 -5.71 0.44 6.04
C ASN A 187 -7.17 0.81 5.75
N GLY A 188 -7.79 1.60 6.63
CA GLY A 188 -9.19 2.07 6.51
C GLY A 188 -9.39 3.16 5.45
N ARG A 189 -8.97 2.87 4.22
CA ARG A 189 -9.01 3.75 3.04
C ARG A 189 -9.18 2.90 1.78
N VAL A 190 -9.41 3.58 0.66
CA VAL A 190 -9.31 2.97 -0.66
C VAL A 190 -7.87 2.53 -0.97
N HIS A 191 -7.72 1.60 -1.90
CA HIS A 191 -6.44 1.19 -2.46
C HIS A 191 -5.65 2.41 -2.98
N GLY A 192 -4.33 2.41 -2.75
CA GLY A 192 -3.40 3.47 -3.15
C GLY A 192 -3.18 3.60 -4.67
N GLY A 193 -2.08 4.25 -5.08
CA GLY A 193 -1.74 4.45 -6.49
C GLY A 193 -2.68 5.41 -7.23
N GLU A 194 -3.19 6.42 -6.51
CA GLU A 194 -4.02 7.52 -7.03
C GLU A 194 -5.28 7.08 -7.81
N GLY A 195 -5.71 5.83 -7.64
CA GLY A 195 -6.83 5.25 -8.40
C GLY A 195 -6.48 4.92 -9.86
N THR A 196 -5.21 4.92 -10.25
CA THR A 196 -4.77 4.61 -11.63
C THR A 196 -5.16 3.20 -12.08
N TRP A 197 -5.36 2.28 -11.14
CA TRP A 197 -5.83 0.90 -11.35
C TRP A 197 -7.35 0.77 -11.54
N LEU A 198 -8.16 1.81 -11.25
CA LEU A 198 -9.63 1.75 -11.27
C LEU A 198 -10.26 1.19 -12.55
N PRO A 199 -9.70 1.42 -13.76
CA PRO A 199 -10.25 0.83 -14.98
C PRO A 199 -10.31 -0.71 -14.95
N ILE A 200 -9.38 -1.36 -14.25
CA ILE A 200 -9.31 -2.83 -14.18
C ILE A 200 -10.55 -3.43 -13.51
N PRO A 201 -10.88 -3.15 -12.23
CA PRO A 201 -12.06 -3.73 -11.60
C PRO A 201 -13.35 -3.24 -12.27
N GLN A 202 -13.38 -2.02 -12.83
CA GLN A 202 -14.53 -1.56 -13.59
C GLN A 202 -14.82 -2.47 -14.79
N GLU A 203 -13.80 -2.82 -15.58
CA GLU A 203 -13.96 -3.70 -16.74
C GLU A 203 -14.20 -5.16 -16.34
N CYS A 204 -13.49 -5.64 -15.32
CA CYS A 204 -13.56 -7.03 -14.86
C CYS A 204 -14.88 -7.34 -14.13
N ALA A 205 -15.27 -6.52 -13.15
CA ALA A 205 -16.41 -6.76 -12.26
C ALA A 205 -17.64 -5.90 -12.61
N GLY A 206 -17.45 -4.71 -13.17
CA GLY A 206 -18.52 -3.74 -13.42
C GLY A 206 -18.73 -2.72 -12.31
N TYR A 207 -17.94 -2.82 -11.24
CA TYR A 207 -17.91 -1.89 -10.13
C TYR A 207 -16.47 -1.77 -9.63
N THR A 208 -16.21 -0.72 -8.85
CA THR A 208 -14.92 -0.47 -8.21
C THR A 208 -15.09 -0.37 -6.71
N GLN A 209 -13.99 -0.37 -5.95
CA GLN A 209 -14.04 -0.07 -4.52
C GLN A 209 -14.65 1.32 -4.25
N ILE A 210 -14.44 2.29 -5.15
CA ILE A 210 -15.00 3.64 -5.03
C ILE A 210 -16.51 3.62 -5.26
N SER A 211 -17.00 2.96 -6.31
CA SER A 211 -18.45 2.87 -6.56
C SER A 211 -19.15 2.08 -5.46
N ALA A 212 -18.57 0.98 -5.00
CA ALA A 212 -19.11 0.20 -3.88
C ALA A 212 -19.12 0.99 -2.57
N LEU A 213 -18.12 1.84 -2.33
CA LEU A 213 -18.09 2.76 -1.18
C LEU A 213 -19.18 3.83 -1.29
N ALA A 214 -19.42 4.36 -2.50
CA ALA A 214 -20.52 5.28 -2.75
C ALA A 214 -21.87 4.60 -2.49
N ASP A 215 -22.07 3.37 -3.00
CA ASP A 215 -23.29 2.58 -2.75
C ASP A 215 -23.47 2.31 -1.25
N ALA A 216 -22.43 1.89 -0.53
CA ALA A 216 -22.49 1.65 0.91
C ALA A 216 -22.95 2.89 1.70
N THR A 217 -22.61 4.08 1.20
CA THR A 217 -22.90 5.36 1.85
C THR A 217 -24.25 5.93 1.42
N LEU A 218 -24.60 5.83 0.14
CA LEU A 218 -25.68 6.60 -0.50
C LEU A 218 -26.83 5.71 -1.00
N ASP A 219 -26.57 4.46 -1.38
CA ASP A 219 -27.58 3.51 -1.85
C ASP A 219 -27.40 2.12 -1.21
N PRO A 220 -27.94 1.93 0.01
CA PRO A 220 -28.00 0.66 0.72
C PRO A 220 -28.41 -0.54 -0.14
N ARG A 221 -29.38 -0.36 -1.05
CA ARG A 221 -29.92 -1.45 -1.86
C ARG A 221 -28.93 -1.85 -2.95
N ALA A 222 -28.31 -0.86 -3.59
CA ALA A 222 -27.22 -1.13 -4.54
C ALA A 222 -26.06 -1.85 -3.85
N PHE A 223 -25.67 -1.41 -2.65
CA PHE A 223 -24.62 -2.09 -1.88
C PHE A 223 -25.01 -3.53 -1.61
N ASP A 224 -26.24 -3.81 -1.18
CA ASP A 224 -26.72 -5.17 -0.87
C ASP A 224 -26.65 -6.12 -2.08
N MET A 225 -26.75 -5.60 -3.32
CA MET A 225 -26.61 -6.37 -4.56
C MET A 225 -25.18 -6.77 -4.91
N ILE A 226 -24.16 -6.09 -4.36
CA ILE A 226 -22.75 -6.48 -4.57
C ILE A 226 -22.50 -7.85 -3.91
N PRO A 227 -21.85 -8.83 -4.55
CA PRO A 227 -21.59 -10.10 -3.90
C PRO A 227 -20.55 -9.93 -2.77
N ALA A 228 -20.59 -10.80 -1.76
CA ALA A 228 -19.58 -10.78 -0.70
C ALA A 228 -18.18 -11.15 -1.22
N VAL A 229 -18.14 -12.02 -2.24
CA VAL A 229 -16.93 -12.49 -2.92
C VAL A 229 -17.08 -12.17 -4.41
N PRO A 230 -16.09 -11.52 -5.06
CA PRO A 230 -16.21 -11.14 -6.46
C PRO A 230 -15.99 -12.36 -7.36
N THR A 231 -17.09 -12.99 -7.77
CA THR A 231 -17.12 -14.12 -8.71
C THR A 231 -17.67 -13.71 -10.07
N GLY A 232 -17.40 -14.49 -11.11
CA GLY A 232 -17.92 -14.31 -12.46
C GLY A 232 -17.34 -13.09 -13.18
N LEU A 233 -16.08 -12.75 -12.92
CA LEU A 233 -15.41 -11.62 -13.57
C LEU A 233 -15.35 -11.82 -15.09
N ARG A 234 -15.76 -10.80 -15.85
CA ARG A 234 -15.87 -10.84 -17.32
C ARG A 234 -14.52 -10.83 -18.04
N LYS A 235 -13.53 -10.23 -17.39
CA LYS A 235 -12.18 -10.02 -17.91
C LYS A 235 -11.19 -10.22 -16.76
N ARG A 236 -9.91 -10.16 -17.11
CA ARG A 236 -8.78 -10.09 -16.20
C ARG A 236 -8.01 -8.81 -16.49
N GLY A 237 -7.31 -8.30 -15.50
CA GLY A 237 -6.44 -7.16 -15.72
C GLY A 237 -5.21 -7.17 -14.84
N ALA A 238 -4.20 -6.46 -15.32
CA ALA A 238 -2.93 -6.29 -14.67
C ALA A 238 -2.49 -4.84 -14.76
N TRP A 239 -1.95 -4.34 -13.66
CA TRP A 239 -1.36 -3.02 -13.56
C TRP A 239 0.16 -3.20 -13.61
N VAL A 240 0.81 -2.59 -14.60
CA VAL A 240 2.26 -2.71 -14.87
C VAL A 240 2.92 -1.39 -14.53
N THR A 241 3.96 -1.40 -13.70
CA THR A 241 4.66 -0.19 -13.29
C THR A 241 5.65 0.30 -14.34
N VAL A 242 5.76 1.61 -14.53
CA VAL A 242 6.87 2.22 -15.29
C VAL A 242 8.05 2.39 -14.35
N ARG A 243 9.14 1.67 -14.62
CA ARG A 243 10.35 1.65 -13.77
C ARG A 243 11.53 2.30 -14.49
N SER A 244 12.45 2.85 -13.73
CA SER A 244 13.72 3.37 -14.24
C SER A 244 14.89 2.56 -13.68
N ASN A 245 15.79 2.14 -14.57
CA ASN A 245 17.09 1.55 -14.21
C ASN A 245 18.20 2.61 -14.12
N VAL A 246 17.89 3.87 -14.43
CA VAL A 246 18.82 5.01 -14.42
C VAL A 246 18.33 6.12 -13.49
N GLU A 247 19.24 6.99 -13.09
CA GLU A 247 18.95 8.20 -12.32
C GLU A 247 19.61 9.42 -12.98
N GLY A 248 18.96 10.58 -12.89
CA GLY A 248 19.48 11.83 -13.46
C GLY A 248 18.38 12.76 -13.94
N VAL A 249 18.68 13.60 -14.92
CA VAL A 249 17.69 14.45 -15.60
C VAL A 249 17.36 13.81 -16.94
N ILE A 250 16.08 13.53 -17.19
CA ILE A 250 15.61 12.89 -18.43
C ILE A 250 16.06 13.75 -19.61
N SER A 251 16.84 13.17 -20.52
CA SER A 251 17.22 13.80 -21.79
C SER A 251 16.31 13.34 -22.93
N ALA A 252 15.89 12.07 -22.90
CA ALA A 252 14.93 11.51 -23.84
C ALA A 252 14.15 10.34 -23.22
N ILE A 253 12.95 10.10 -23.77
CA ILE A 253 12.12 8.94 -23.46
C ILE A 253 11.99 8.12 -24.76
N ASP A 254 12.19 6.82 -24.68
CA ASP A 254 12.04 5.91 -25.82
C ASP A 254 10.56 5.71 -26.16
N THR A 255 10.04 6.60 -27.00
CA THR A 255 8.63 6.60 -27.42
C THR A 255 8.26 5.36 -28.22
N LEU A 256 9.19 4.77 -28.97
CA LEU A 256 8.94 3.55 -29.73
C LEU A 256 8.68 2.36 -28.80
N LYS A 257 9.42 2.25 -27.69
CA LYS A 257 9.15 1.25 -26.65
C LYS A 257 7.82 1.48 -25.95
N MET A 258 7.47 2.74 -25.63
CA MET A 258 6.17 3.06 -25.05
C MET A 258 5.03 2.66 -26.01
N ASP A 259 5.19 2.94 -27.31
CA ASP A 259 4.21 2.58 -28.33
C ASP A 259 4.10 1.06 -28.56
N GLN A 260 5.16 0.29 -28.33
CA GLN A 260 5.08 -1.18 -28.33
C GLN A 260 4.13 -1.69 -27.23
N ILE A 261 4.16 -1.09 -26.04
CA ILE A 261 3.25 -1.46 -24.95
C ILE A 261 1.81 -1.04 -25.30
N ARG A 262 1.63 0.15 -25.87
CA ARG A 262 0.31 0.65 -26.33
C ARG A 262 -0.30 -0.17 -27.45
N ALA A 263 0.52 -0.87 -28.22
CA ALA A 263 0.08 -1.76 -29.30
C ALA A 263 -0.31 -3.17 -28.82
N LEU A 264 -0.10 -3.51 -27.54
CA LEU A 264 -0.45 -4.82 -27.01
C LEU A 264 -1.97 -5.05 -27.06
N PRO A 265 -2.43 -6.27 -27.42
CA PRO A 265 -3.87 -6.58 -27.47
C PRO A 265 -4.63 -6.35 -26.15
N SER A 266 -3.95 -6.43 -25.02
CA SER A 266 -4.52 -6.14 -23.70
C SER A 266 -4.37 -4.68 -23.26
N TYR A 267 -3.67 -3.80 -23.99
CA TYR A 267 -3.56 -2.40 -23.57
C TYR A 267 -4.94 -1.75 -23.41
N HIS A 268 -5.16 -1.08 -22.28
CA HIS A 268 -6.40 -0.37 -22.01
C HIS A 268 -6.17 1.12 -21.76
N SER A 269 -5.29 1.46 -20.81
CA SER A 269 -5.02 2.84 -20.42
C SER A 269 -3.66 2.95 -19.75
N GLU A 270 -3.19 4.17 -19.52
CA GLU A 270 -1.94 4.45 -18.82
C GLU A 270 -2.07 5.71 -17.96
N TYR A 271 -1.17 5.84 -16.98
CA TYR A 271 -0.92 7.08 -16.27
C TYR A 271 0.58 7.34 -16.27
N LEU A 272 0.96 8.47 -16.87
CA LEU A 272 2.31 8.99 -16.85
C LEU A 272 2.23 10.39 -16.22
N PRO A 273 2.91 10.64 -15.08
CA PRO A 273 2.85 11.94 -14.44
C PRO A 273 3.48 13.01 -15.35
N PRO A 274 3.04 14.29 -15.29
CA PRO A 274 3.61 15.36 -16.10
C PRO A 274 5.13 15.56 -15.92
N THR A 275 5.66 15.13 -14.78
CA THR A 275 7.10 15.15 -14.46
C THR A 275 7.89 14.07 -15.19
N LEU A 276 7.23 13.09 -15.83
CA LEU A 276 7.89 12.10 -16.69
C LEU A 276 8.13 12.69 -18.08
N ALA A 277 9.03 13.67 -18.17
CA ALA A 277 9.33 14.40 -19.41
C ALA A 277 10.79 14.85 -19.46
N PRO A 278 11.37 15.05 -20.66
CA PRO A 278 12.70 15.64 -20.78
C PRO A 278 12.86 16.93 -19.97
N GLY A 279 14.01 17.09 -19.31
CA GLY A 279 14.32 18.20 -18.41
C GLY A 279 13.91 17.99 -16.95
N HIS A 280 13.17 16.93 -16.62
CA HIS A 280 12.79 16.61 -15.24
C HIS A 280 13.68 15.54 -14.61
N PRO A 281 13.81 15.54 -13.27
CA PRO A 281 14.55 14.49 -12.58
C PRO A 281 13.83 13.14 -12.67
N ILE A 282 14.62 12.08 -12.74
CA ILE A 282 14.18 10.70 -12.58
C ILE A 282 15.13 9.98 -11.64
N ILE A 283 14.59 9.14 -10.77
CA ILE A 283 15.36 8.31 -9.86
C ILE A 283 15.27 6.85 -10.29
N ARG A 284 16.29 6.06 -9.99
CA ARG A 284 16.19 4.61 -10.16
C ARG A 284 15.09 4.06 -9.27
N THR A 285 14.31 3.13 -9.80
CA THR A 285 13.23 2.48 -9.04
C THR A 285 13.80 1.43 -8.09
N THR A 286 13.54 1.58 -6.80
CA THR A 286 13.99 0.70 -5.72
C THR A 286 12.82 0.09 -4.92
N ASP A 287 11.64 0.70 -5.00
CA ASP A 287 10.45 0.38 -4.21
C ASP A 287 9.18 0.97 -4.87
N ALA A 288 8.05 0.96 -4.15
CA ALA A 288 6.79 1.54 -4.62
C ALA A 288 6.84 3.07 -4.80
N CYS A 289 7.60 3.78 -3.97
CA CYS A 289 7.66 5.25 -3.95
C CYS A 289 8.53 5.83 -5.07
N SER A 290 9.28 4.97 -5.77
CA SER A 290 10.19 5.31 -6.86
C SER A 290 9.74 4.76 -8.23
N VAL A 291 8.46 4.38 -8.33
CA VAL A 291 7.77 4.06 -9.60
C VAL A 291 7.34 5.36 -10.30
N HIS A 292 7.43 5.38 -11.65
CA HIS A 292 7.29 6.60 -12.46
C HIS A 292 6.02 6.66 -13.31
N GLY A 293 5.04 5.80 -13.06
CA GLY A 293 3.80 5.70 -13.81
C GLY A 293 3.35 4.26 -13.97
N CYS A 294 2.36 4.03 -14.82
CA CYS A 294 1.83 2.70 -15.04
C CYS A 294 1.08 2.52 -16.37
N PHE A 295 0.95 1.26 -16.77
CA PHE A 295 0.04 0.78 -17.80
C PHE A 295 -1.01 -0.15 -17.20
N ASN A 296 -2.26 -0.02 -17.63
CA ASN A 296 -3.33 -0.97 -17.34
C ASN A 296 -3.52 -1.89 -18.55
N LEU A 297 -3.36 -3.18 -18.32
CA LEU A 297 -3.65 -4.23 -19.28
C LEU A 297 -4.93 -4.96 -18.87
N ILE A 298 -5.86 -5.17 -19.80
CA ILE A 298 -7.14 -5.82 -19.58
C ILE A 298 -7.47 -6.71 -20.78
N ASN A 299 -7.78 -7.99 -20.53
CA ASN A 299 -8.20 -8.91 -21.58
C ASN A 299 -9.17 -9.97 -21.05
N ALA A 300 -10.04 -10.49 -21.93
CA ALA A 300 -10.91 -11.61 -21.60
C ALA A 300 -10.14 -12.95 -21.62
N ASP A 301 -9.11 -13.07 -22.47
CA ASP A 301 -8.22 -14.22 -22.50
C ASP A 301 -7.09 -14.04 -21.47
N ALA A 302 -7.08 -14.91 -20.45
CA ALA A 302 -6.07 -14.94 -19.41
C ALA A 302 -4.65 -15.15 -19.94
N ALA A 303 -4.50 -16.02 -20.94
CA ALA A 303 -3.20 -16.33 -21.50
C ALA A 303 -2.68 -15.18 -22.37
N GLN A 304 -3.57 -14.44 -23.05
CA GLN A 304 -3.19 -13.22 -23.77
C GLN A 304 -2.75 -12.11 -22.82
N LEU A 305 -3.51 -11.86 -21.74
CA LEU A 305 -3.13 -10.89 -20.72
C LEU A 305 -1.73 -11.18 -20.18
N GLU A 306 -1.44 -12.46 -19.89
CA GLU A 306 -0.18 -12.80 -19.26
C GLU A 306 1.01 -12.75 -20.21
N ARG A 307 0.82 -13.11 -21.48
CA ARG A 307 1.85 -12.86 -22.52
C ARG A 307 2.15 -11.38 -22.65
N ASP A 308 1.12 -10.55 -22.73
CA ASP A 308 1.28 -9.10 -22.88
C ASP A 308 1.90 -8.46 -21.64
N TYR A 309 1.57 -8.94 -20.44
CA TYR A 309 2.21 -8.52 -19.20
C TYR A 309 3.72 -8.76 -19.28
N GLU A 310 4.16 -9.97 -19.62
CA GLU A 310 5.58 -10.28 -19.73
C GLU A 310 6.28 -9.49 -20.86
N VAL A 311 5.59 -9.23 -21.99
CA VAL A 311 6.13 -8.34 -23.03
C VAL A 311 6.31 -6.92 -22.51
N ALA A 312 5.31 -6.36 -21.81
CA ALA A 312 5.41 -5.04 -21.22
C ALA A 312 6.57 -4.97 -20.22
N GLN A 313 6.73 -5.98 -19.36
CA GLN A 313 7.86 -6.07 -18.43
C GLN A 313 9.20 -6.05 -19.17
N ALA A 314 9.36 -6.88 -20.20
CA ALA A 314 10.59 -6.96 -20.98
C ALA A 314 10.93 -5.63 -21.69
N VAL A 315 9.92 -4.94 -22.23
CA VAL A 315 10.11 -3.62 -22.87
C VAL A 315 10.56 -2.56 -21.86
N ILE A 316 9.95 -2.54 -20.67
CA ILE A 316 10.32 -1.60 -19.59
C ILE A 316 11.73 -1.91 -19.08
N ASP A 317 12.05 -3.17 -18.84
CA ASP A 317 13.35 -3.63 -18.31
C ASP A 317 14.50 -3.39 -19.31
N ALA A 318 14.20 -3.33 -20.61
CA ALA A 318 15.15 -2.91 -21.64
C ALA A 318 15.53 -1.42 -21.57
N GLY A 319 14.94 -0.65 -20.63
CA GLY A 319 15.23 0.75 -20.37
C GLY A 319 14.42 1.70 -21.24
N LEU A 320 13.69 2.62 -20.61
CA LEU A 320 12.84 3.61 -21.28
C LEU A 320 13.44 5.02 -21.32
N PHE A 321 14.46 5.29 -20.51
CA PHE A 321 14.94 6.64 -20.25
C PHE A 321 16.41 6.78 -20.60
N ALA A 322 16.73 7.85 -21.34
CA ALA A 322 18.08 8.39 -21.41
C ALA A 322 18.17 9.58 -20.45
N VAL A 323 19.30 9.71 -19.76
CA VAL A 323 19.54 10.77 -18.78
C VAL A 323 20.82 11.52 -19.09
N TYR A 324 20.85 12.81 -18.78
CA TYR A 324 22.13 13.50 -18.59
C TYR A 324 22.78 12.98 -17.32
N PRO A 325 24.12 12.75 -17.30
CA PRO A 325 24.83 12.42 -16.08
C PRO A 325 24.54 13.49 -15.02
N VAL A 326 24.36 13.07 -13.78
CA VAL A 326 24.29 14.01 -12.66
C VAL A 326 25.61 14.79 -12.65
N HIS A 327 25.61 16.04 -13.11
CA HIS A 327 26.71 16.93 -12.79
C HIS A 327 26.71 17.05 -11.27
N GLN A 328 27.74 16.51 -10.63
CA GLN A 328 28.08 16.87 -9.26
C GLN A 328 28.20 18.39 -9.25
N SER A 329 27.12 19.08 -8.86
CA SER A 329 27.23 20.51 -8.62
C SER A 329 28.19 20.67 -7.44
N PRO A 330 29.21 21.54 -7.54
CA PRO A 330 30.00 21.88 -6.37
C PRO A 330 29.01 22.41 -5.33
N SER A 331 29.18 21.97 -4.09
CA SER A 331 28.48 22.51 -2.92
C SER A 331 28.24 24.00 -3.11
N SER A 332 26.96 24.43 -3.14
CA SER A 332 26.65 25.86 -3.13
C SER A 332 27.44 26.51 -1.99
N PRO A 333 28.15 27.63 -2.23
CA PRO A 333 28.78 28.33 -1.13
C PRO A 333 27.67 28.77 -0.17
N ALA A 334 27.89 28.52 1.12
CA ALA A 334 27.00 28.97 2.17
C ALA A 334 26.65 30.44 1.94
N ARG A 335 25.36 30.75 1.80
CA ARG A 335 24.89 32.14 1.87
C ARG A 335 25.21 32.61 3.29
N SER A 336 26.20 33.49 3.42
CA SER A 336 26.37 34.34 4.58
C SER A 336 25.11 35.19 4.72
N VAL A 337 24.35 34.95 5.78
CA VAL A 337 23.26 35.83 6.19
C VAL A 337 23.90 36.99 6.95
N ASP A 338 24.23 38.05 6.23
CA ASP A 338 24.39 39.37 6.84
C ASP A 338 23.02 40.07 6.86
N SER A 339 22.57 40.30 8.09
CA SER A 339 21.57 41.26 8.59
C SER A 339 20.58 41.88 7.58
N VAL A 340 19.30 41.52 7.70
CA VAL A 340 18.18 42.44 7.42
C VAL A 340 17.06 42.25 8.46
N ASP A 341 16.93 43.28 9.29
CA ASP A 341 15.84 43.79 10.13
C ASP A 341 14.70 42.88 10.64
N ALA A 342 14.62 42.82 11.98
CA ALA A 342 13.73 42.00 12.81
C ALA A 342 12.28 42.53 12.98
N GLU A 343 11.78 43.38 12.09
CA GLU A 343 10.42 43.93 12.21
C GLU A 343 9.36 43.25 11.32
N ASP A 344 9.75 42.47 10.31
CA ASP A 344 8.78 41.86 9.37
C ASP A 344 8.30 40.45 9.77
N GLU A 345 9.06 39.73 10.61
CA GLU A 345 8.68 38.37 11.07
C GLU A 345 7.51 38.36 12.08
N ARG A 346 7.22 39.50 12.74
CA ARG A 346 6.08 39.61 13.69
C ARG A 346 4.74 39.86 13.00
N ALA A 347 4.73 40.37 11.78
CA ALA A 347 3.51 40.62 11.02
C ALA A 347 2.97 39.33 10.37
N VAL A 348 3.87 38.48 9.83
CA VAL A 348 3.49 37.22 9.16
C VAL A 348 3.00 36.16 10.16
N LYS A 349 3.56 36.11 11.38
CA LYS A 349 3.14 35.15 12.43
C LYS A 349 1.79 35.46 13.10
N ARG A 350 1.16 36.61 12.84
CA ARG A 350 -0.18 36.93 13.36
C ARG A 350 -1.33 36.55 12.43
N GLN A 351 -1.06 36.15 11.19
CA GLN A 351 -2.10 35.80 10.21
C GLN A 351 -2.31 34.28 10.02
N ALA A 352 -1.47 33.43 10.63
CA ALA A 352 -1.49 31.98 10.42
C ALA A 352 -2.08 31.15 11.60
N THR A 353 -2.72 31.77 12.60
CA THR A 353 -3.28 31.08 13.78
C THR A 353 -4.82 30.99 13.78
N GLY A 354 -5.48 31.10 12.62
CA GLY A 354 -6.94 31.09 12.48
C GLY A 354 -7.59 29.71 12.31
N ALA A 355 -7.08 28.64 12.96
CA ALA A 355 -7.77 27.34 13.01
C ALA A 355 -8.37 27.12 14.41
N PRO A 356 -9.69 26.92 14.57
CA PRO A 356 -10.29 26.75 15.89
C PRO A 356 -9.89 25.41 16.52
N ASN A 357 -9.71 25.45 17.84
CA ASN A 357 -9.36 24.29 18.68
C ASN A 357 -10.55 23.31 18.77
N VAL A 358 -10.24 22.01 18.91
CA VAL A 358 -11.16 20.86 19.00
C VAL A 358 -12.23 21.01 20.12
N THR A 359 -12.05 21.93 21.07
CA THR A 359 -13.04 22.26 22.10
C THR A 359 -14.25 23.05 21.54
N ASP A 360 -14.09 23.81 20.45
CA ASP A 360 -15.16 24.67 19.90
C ASP A 360 -16.16 23.93 18.98
N MET A 361 -15.82 22.70 18.54
CA MET A 361 -16.75 21.87 17.74
C MET A 361 -17.88 21.23 18.56
N ARG A 362 -17.81 21.25 19.90
CA ARG A 362 -18.87 20.68 20.76
C ARG A 362 -20.06 21.60 21.01
N MET A 363 -19.98 22.89 20.69
CA MET A 363 -21.11 23.83 20.85
C MET A 363 -21.95 24.03 19.58
N LEU A 364 -21.43 23.66 18.40
CA LEU A 364 -22.15 23.80 17.12
C LEU A 364 -23.13 22.65 16.80
N LEU A 365 -23.24 21.65 17.68
CA LEU A 365 -24.19 20.53 17.56
C LEU A 365 -25.39 20.64 18.52
N ALA A 366 -25.55 21.75 19.24
CA ALA A 366 -26.57 21.90 20.28
C ALA A 366 -27.84 22.70 19.86
N GLU A 367 -27.91 23.24 18.64
CA GLU A 367 -29.07 24.05 18.20
C GLU A 367 -29.67 23.55 16.87
N ALA A 368 -30.12 22.29 16.85
CA ALA A 368 -31.07 21.84 15.82
C ALA A 368 -32.50 22.00 16.36
N PRO A 369 -33.43 22.69 15.66
CA PRO A 369 -34.82 22.79 16.08
C PRO A 369 -35.51 21.40 16.01
N PRO A 370 -36.48 21.11 16.90
CA PRO A 370 -37.13 19.81 16.94
C PRO A 370 -37.94 19.54 15.65
N ARG A 371 -37.88 18.31 15.16
CA ARG A 371 -38.69 17.82 14.03
C ARG A 371 -40.18 17.76 14.45
N PRO A 372 -41.12 18.05 13.52
CA PRO A 372 -42.55 17.94 13.81
C PRO A 372 -42.97 16.47 13.98
N GLU A 373 -43.82 16.23 14.97
CA GLU A 373 -44.43 14.93 15.26
C GLU A 373 -45.33 14.48 14.08
N SER A 374 -45.17 13.23 13.67
CA SER A 374 -46.09 12.56 12.75
C SER A 374 -47.36 12.21 13.50
N THR A 375 -48.47 12.88 13.18
CA THR A 375 -49.81 12.45 13.57
C THR A 375 -50.16 11.14 12.88
N GLU A 376 -50.33 10.09 13.67
CA GLU A 376 -51.16 8.93 13.33
C GLU A 376 -52.60 9.39 13.10
N THR A 377 -53.17 9.01 11.96
CA THR A 377 -54.63 8.88 11.82
C THR A 377 -54.93 7.66 10.95
N MET A 378 -55.67 6.74 11.61
CA MET A 378 -56.53 5.63 11.16
C MET A 378 -56.46 5.14 9.72
#